data_AF-A0A162IGS6-F1
#
_entry.id   AF-A0A162IGS6-F1
#
_cell.length_a   1.000
_cell.length_b   1.000
_cell.length_c   1.000
_cell.angle_alpha   90.00
_cell.angle_beta   90.00
_cell.angle_gamma   90.00
#
_symmetry.space_group_name_H-M   'P 1'
#
loop_
_entity.id
_entity.type
_entity.pdbx_description
1 polymer ?
#
loop_
_entity_poly.entity_id
_entity_poly.type
_entity_poly.pdbx_seq_one_letter_code
_entity_poly.pdbx_strand_id
1 'polypeptide(L)'
;MRASALWVSALSLIGAATATATVAATAEKRVHVLPRPPGVQAYDHPDPQNGLMNGTFEQLLDHNDPSKGTFSQRFWFDTQYWKGPGSPVFLFMPGEQDASRYLGYLHETTLPGLYGKTFGGLVILIERRFSAQSACLVLPSTELTFRQTATGASPRRTTP
;
A
#
# COMPACT_ATOMS: atom_id res chain seq x y z
N MET A 1 -11.82 -66.36 43.75
CA MET A 1 -12.34 -65.02 44.08
C MET A 1 -11.19 -64.13 44.51
N ARG A 2 -11.16 -62.90 43.99
CA ARG A 2 -10.38 -61.72 44.40
C ARG A 2 -8.91 -61.62 43.94
N ALA A 3 -8.71 -60.56 43.15
CA ALA A 3 -7.51 -60.04 42.53
C ALA A 3 -6.64 -59.20 43.49
N SER A 4 -5.34 -59.08 43.19
CA SER A 4 -4.47 -57.87 43.32
C SER A 4 -3.08 -58.25 42.76
N ALA A 5 -2.58 -57.72 41.61
CA ALA A 5 -1.94 -56.41 41.40
C ALA A 5 -0.86 -56.11 42.46
N LEU A 6 0.44 -55.92 42.19
CA LEU A 6 1.11 -54.85 41.41
C LEU A 6 2.60 -55.25 41.19
N TRP A 7 3.10 -55.43 39.95
CA TRP A 7 4.01 -54.54 39.17
C TRP A 7 5.02 -53.65 39.93
N VAL A 8 6.32 -53.86 39.69
CA VAL A 8 7.25 -52.77 39.32
C VAL A 8 8.19 -53.29 38.23
N SER A 9 8.02 -52.72 37.03
CA SER A 9 8.85 -52.97 35.87
C SER A 9 10.05 -52.03 35.86
N ALA A 10 11.24 -52.58 35.75
CA ALA A 10 12.42 -51.84 35.32
C ALA A 10 12.55 -52.02 33.81
N LEU A 11 12.30 -50.97 33.03
CA LEU A 11 12.87 -50.86 31.70
C LEU A 11 13.02 -49.40 31.31
N SER A 12 14.28 -48.98 31.28
CA SER A 12 14.73 -47.72 30.73
C SER A 12 14.46 -47.68 29.23
N LEU A 13 13.86 -46.60 28.73
CA LEU A 13 13.96 -46.23 27.33
C LEU A 13 14.10 -44.72 27.22
N ILE A 14 15.30 -44.35 26.78
CA ILE A 14 15.76 -43.03 26.38
C ILE A 14 15.16 -42.73 25.00
N GLY A 15 14.81 -41.46 24.77
CA GLY A 15 14.61 -40.87 23.43
C GLY A 15 13.15 -40.52 23.14
N ALA A 16 12.80 -39.38 22.56
CA ALA A 16 13.56 -38.23 22.12
C ALA A 16 12.61 -37.03 22.22
N ALA A 17 13.08 -35.91 22.77
CA ALA A 17 12.35 -34.65 22.68
C ALA A 17 12.41 -34.18 21.22
N THR A 18 11.41 -34.50 20.42
CA THR A 18 11.21 -33.86 19.12
C THR A 18 10.76 -32.42 19.36
N ALA A 19 11.72 -31.51 19.46
CA ALA A 19 11.47 -30.10 19.25
C ALA A 19 11.14 -29.90 17.76
N THR A 20 9.86 -29.87 17.42
CA THR A 20 9.44 -29.36 16.11
C THR A 20 9.69 -27.85 16.11
N ALA A 21 10.88 -27.46 15.67
CA ALA A 21 11.14 -26.07 15.29
C ALA A 21 10.30 -25.78 14.05
N THR A 22 9.12 -25.18 14.24
CA THR A 22 8.42 -24.51 13.14
C THR A 22 9.26 -23.32 12.71
N VAL A 23 10.12 -23.51 11.72
CA VAL A 23 10.71 -22.40 10.97
C VAL A 23 9.56 -21.81 10.17
N ALA A 24 8.87 -20.83 10.76
CA ALA A 24 8.05 -19.92 9.98
C ALA A 24 9.02 -19.17 9.07
N ALA A 25 9.18 -19.67 7.84
CA ALA A 25 9.84 -18.92 6.79
C ALA A 25 9.00 -17.67 6.57
N THR A 26 9.41 -16.57 7.19
CA THR A 26 8.99 -15.23 6.80
C THR A 26 9.46 -15.07 5.37
N ALA A 27 8.59 -15.41 4.42
CA ALA A 27 8.72 -14.96 3.06
C ALA A 27 8.55 -13.43 3.13
N GLU A 28 9.66 -12.73 3.37
CA GLU A 28 9.71 -11.29 3.14
C GLU A 28 9.28 -11.11 1.70
N LYS A 29 8.09 -10.52 1.51
CA LYS A 29 7.64 -10.08 0.20
C LYS A 29 8.73 -9.15 -0.29
N ARG A 30 9.60 -9.64 -1.16
CA ARG A 30 10.64 -8.84 -1.81
C ARG A 30 9.91 -7.84 -2.68
N VAL A 31 9.54 -6.71 -2.08
CA VAL A 31 9.01 -5.57 -2.81
C VAL A 31 10.13 -5.17 -3.74
N HIS A 32 9.92 -5.37 -5.03
CA HIS A 32 10.83 -4.84 -6.03
C HIS A 32 10.68 -3.31 -5.97
N VAL A 33 11.45 -2.70 -5.08
CA VAL A 33 11.56 -1.25 -5.01
C VAL A 33 12.38 -0.88 -6.22
N LEU A 34 11.71 -0.39 -7.27
CA LEU A 34 12.40 0.23 -8.37
C LEU A 34 13.31 1.32 -7.79
N PRO A 35 14.60 1.34 -8.16
CA PRO A 35 15.50 2.37 -7.68
C PRO A 35 14.92 3.73 -8.06
N ARG A 36 14.92 4.66 -7.11
CA ARG A 36 14.41 6.01 -7.36
C ARG A 36 15.20 6.62 -8.52
N PRO A 37 14.54 7.30 -9.47
CA PRO A 37 15.26 8.04 -10.51
C PRO A 37 16.29 8.98 -9.87
N PRO A 38 17.52 9.05 -10.40
CA PRO A 38 18.54 9.97 -9.91
C PRO A 38 18.00 11.42 -9.87
N GLY A 39 18.29 12.16 -8.80
CA GLY A 39 17.88 13.56 -8.66
C GLY A 39 16.50 13.81 -8.05
N VAL A 40 15.68 12.78 -7.83
CA VAL A 40 14.41 12.94 -7.09
C VAL A 40 14.69 12.92 -5.59
N GLN A 41 14.42 14.03 -4.91
CA GLN A 41 14.64 14.14 -3.47
C GLN A 41 13.68 13.22 -2.69
N ALA A 42 14.19 12.60 -1.62
CA ALA A 42 13.35 11.93 -0.64
C ALA A 42 12.80 12.97 0.31
N TYR A 43 11.52 12.85 0.63
CA TYR A 43 10.97 13.49 1.82
C TYR A 43 10.39 12.37 2.68
N ASP A 44 10.81 12.32 3.93
CA ASP A 44 10.37 11.28 4.86
C ASP A 44 8.96 11.57 5.40
N HIS A 45 8.51 12.82 5.32
CA HIS A 45 7.21 13.29 5.80
C HIS A 45 6.83 14.64 5.16
N PRO A 46 5.55 15.04 5.22
CA PRO A 46 5.14 16.39 4.91
C PRO A 46 5.91 17.41 5.77
N ASP A 47 6.29 18.52 5.17
CA ASP A 47 7.01 19.61 5.85
C ASP A 47 6.25 20.93 5.61
N PRO A 48 5.30 21.28 6.50
CA PRO A 48 4.47 22.48 6.35
C PRO A 48 5.27 23.77 6.34
N GLN A 49 6.46 23.80 6.95
CA GLN A 49 7.33 24.99 6.94
C GLN A 49 7.90 25.26 5.55
N ASN A 50 7.99 24.23 4.72
CA ASN A 50 8.45 24.30 3.34
C ASN A 50 7.31 24.16 2.32
N GLY A 51 6.05 24.39 2.74
CA GLY A 51 4.89 24.38 1.83
C GLY A 51 4.37 22.99 1.45
N LEU A 52 5.06 21.92 1.86
CA LEU A 52 4.68 20.52 1.63
C LEU A 52 3.64 20.07 2.67
N MET A 53 2.41 19.91 2.22
CA MET A 53 1.26 19.62 3.06
C MET A 53 0.59 18.30 2.65
N ASN A 54 -0.23 17.76 3.55
CA ASN A 54 -1.05 16.58 3.29
C ASN A 54 -2.48 16.76 3.79
N GLY A 55 -3.38 15.93 3.29
CA GLY A 55 -4.76 15.90 3.72
C GLY A 55 -5.48 14.63 3.31
N THR A 56 -6.73 14.54 3.72
CA THR A 56 -7.66 13.49 3.31
C THR A 56 -8.96 14.09 2.83
N PHE A 57 -9.63 13.41 1.91
CA PHE A 57 -11.00 13.74 1.54
C PHE A 57 -11.85 12.48 1.41
N GLU A 58 -13.15 12.60 1.62
CA GLU A 58 -14.08 11.48 1.52
C GLU A 58 -14.42 11.20 0.05
N GLN A 59 -14.00 10.03 -0.43
CA GLN A 59 -14.28 9.54 -1.78
C GLN A 59 -15.36 8.46 -1.72
N LEU A 60 -16.22 8.39 -2.73
CA LEU A 60 -17.25 7.35 -2.82
C LEU A 60 -16.62 5.95 -2.93
N LEU A 61 -17.15 5.01 -2.16
CA LEU A 61 -16.83 3.59 -2.29
C LEU A 61 -17.28 3.05 -3.66
N ASP A 62 -18.46 3.46 -4.10
CA ASP A 62 -19.03 3.14 -5.41
C ASP A 62 -19.56 4.43 -6.07
N HIS A 63 -19.01 4.77 -7.22
CA HIS A 63 -19.38 6.00 -7.94
C HIS A 63 -20.76 5.89 -8.62
N ASN A 64 -21.30 4.67 -8.76
CA ASN A 64 -22.63 4.43 -9.30
C ASN A 64 -23.69 4.30 -8.20
N ASP A 65 -23.28 4.10 -6.94
CA ASP A 65 -24.18 3.97 -5.80
C ASP A 65 -23.60 4.66 -4.55
N PRO A 66 -23.87 5.97 -4.38
CA PRO A 66 -23.37 6.73 -3.24
C PRO A 66 -23.88 6.23 -1.88
N SER A 67 -24.97 5.44 -1.85
CA SER A 67 -25.53 4.91 -0.58
C SER A 67 -24.59 3.93 0.13
N LYS A 68 -23.61 3.39 -0.60
CA LYS A 68 -22.61 2.46 -0.06
C LYS A 68 -21.58 3.12 0.85
N GLY A 69 -21.54 4.46 0.90
CA GLY A 69 -20.68 5.23 1.80
C GLY A 69 -19.37 5.70 1.16
N THR A 70 -18.47 6.17 2.02
CA THR A 70 -17.22 6.82 1.63
C THR A 70 -16.00 6.17 2.29
N PHE A 71 -14.82 6.50 1.78
CA PHE A 71 -13.54 6.25 2.44
C PHE A 71 -12.66 7.49 2.37
N SER A 72 -11.81 7.68 3.38
CA SER A 72 -10.84 8.78 3.41
C SER A 72 -9.66 8.48 2.47
N GLN A 73 -9.56 9.22 1.36
CA GLN A 73 -8.47 9.12 0.40
C GLN A 73 -7.38 10.16 0.73
N ARG A 74 -6.12 9.73 0.77
CA ARG A 74 -4.97 10.59 1.09
C ARG A 74 -4.45 11.35 -0.13
N PHE A 75 -3.98 12.58 0.10
CA PHE A 75 -3.26 13.38 -0.89
C PHE A 75 -2.19 14.26 -0.24
N TRP A 76 -1.25 14.70 -1.06
CA TRP A 76 -0.17 15.62 -0.70
C TRP A 76 -0.07 16.70 -1.77
N PHE A 77 0.38 17.88 -1.38
CA PHE A 77 0.59 18.99 -2.29
C PHE A 77 1.68 19.91 -1.76
N ASP A 78 2.27 20.68 -2.65
CA ASP A 78 3.25 21.71 -2.30
C ASP A 78 2.82 23.05 -2.91
N THR A 79 2.76 24.07 -2.08
CA THR A 79 2.36 25.43 -2.48
C THR A 79 3.51 26.31 -2.96
N GLN A 80 4.77 25.84 -2.91
CA GLN A 80 5.97 26.63 -3.24
C GLN A 80 5.90 27.33 -4.61
N TYR A 81 5.27 26.71 -5.62
CA TYR A 81 5.16 27.29 -6.96
C TYR A 81 3.78 27.89 -7.27
N TRP A 82 2.81 27.72 -6.39
CA TRP A 82 1.43 28.12 -6.66
C TRP A 82 1.26 29.64 -6.56
N LYS A 83 0.79 30.27 -7.63
CA LYS A 83 0.59 31.74 -7.70
C LYS A 83 -0.76 32.22 -7.15
N GLY A 84 -1.54 31.33 -6.53
CA GLY A 84 -2.86 31.64 -6.01
C GLY A 84 -4.01 31.32 -6.99
N PRO A 85 -5.23 31.80 -6.70
CA PRO A 85 -6.42 31.52 -7.49
C PRO A 85 -6.26 31.80 -8.99
N GLY A 86 -6.73 30.89 -9.83
CA GLY A 86 -6.58 30.96 -11.29
C GLY A 86 -5.34 30.25 -11.85
N SER A 87 -4.42 29.81 -10.99
CA SER A 87 -3.28 28.97 -11.39
C SER A 87 -3.72 27.55 -11.77
N PRO A 88 -3.00 26.86 -12.68
CA PRO A 88 -3.32 25.48 -13.04
C PRO A 88 -3.05 24.50 -11.90
N VAL A 89 -3.77 23.38 -11.91
CA VAL A 89 -3.56 22.26 -10.98
C VAL A 89 -3.11 21.03 -11.77
N PHE A 90 -1.94 20.49 -11.43
CA PHE A 90 -1.38 19.28 -12.02
C PHE A 90 -1.62 18.11 -11.07
N LEU A 91 -2.39 17.12 -11.52
CA LEU A 91 -2.67 15.92 -10.75
C LEU A 91 -1.68 14.81 -11.12
N PHE A 92 -0.98 14.27 -10.11
CA PHE A 92 -0.06 13.16 -10.25
C PHE A 92 -0.53 11.96 -9.42
N MET A 93 -0.65 10.80 -10.06
CA MET A 93 -1.01 9.54 -9.42
C MET A 93 0.16 8.57 -9.53
N PRO A 94 0.86 8.26 -8.42
CA PRO A 94 1.85 7.20 -8.41
C PRO A 94 1.19 5.82 -8.63
N GLY A 95 2.00 4.82 -8.99
CA GLY A 95 1.55 3.45 -9.25
C GLY A 95 1.02 2.71 -8.00
N GLU A 96 1.08 1.37 -8.00
CA GLU A 96 0.48 0.51 -6.98
C GLU A 96 1.27 0.41 -5.66
N GLN A 97 1.75 1.55 -5.14
CA GLN A 97 2.59 1.65 -3.95
C GLN A 97 2.12 2.78 -3.01
N ASP A 98 2.65 2.84 -1.79
CA ASP A 98 2.40 3.96 -0.87
C ASP A 98 2.84 5.29 -1.49
N ALA A 99 1.89 6.20 -1.64
CA ALA A 99 2.07 7.49 -2.28
C ALA A 99 3.02 8.43 -1.50
N SER A 100 3.16 8.24 -0.19
CA SER A 100 4.12 8.99 0.64
C SER A 100 5.59 8.80 0.22
N ARG A 101 5.88 7.75 -0.55
CA ARG A 101 7.24 7.49 -1.07
C ARG A 101 7.58 8.33 -2.32
N TYR A 102 6.62 9.12 -2.81
CA TYR A 102 6.71 9.87 -4.06
C TYR A 102 6.65 11.39 -3.86
N LEU A 103 6.81 11.91 -2.63
CA LEU A 103 6.75 13.35 -2.35
C LEU A 103 7.75 14.20 -3.16
N GLY A 104 8.88 13.61 -3.57
CA GLY A 104 9.83 14.25 -4.48
C GLY A 104 9.25 14.63 -5.85
N TYR A 105 8.10 14.05 -6.24
CA TYR A 105 7.41 14.38 -7.50
C TYR A 105 6.66 15.72 -7.46
N LEU A 106 6.55 16.33 -6.29
CA LEU A 106 6.02 17.69 -6.13
C LEU A 106 7.06 18.76 -6.51
N HIS A 107 8.32 18.37 -6.71
CA HIS A 107 9.45 19.27 -6.91
C HIS A 107 10.02 19.23 -8.34
N GLU A 108 10.75 20.28 -8.71
CA GLU A 108 11.20 20.61 -10.07
C GLU A 108 12.10 19.57 -10.74
N THR A 109 12.67 18.63 -10.00
CA THR A 109 13.49 17.55 -10.55
C THR A 109 12.66 16.45 -11.22
N THR A 110 11.33 16.59 -11.21
CA THR A 110 10.37 15.69 -11.87
C THR A 110 9.43 16.48 -12.78
N LEU A 111 8.81 15.81 -13.76
CA LEU A 111 7.89 16.45 -14.70
C LEU A 111 6.71 17.19 -14.02
N PRO A 112 6.00 16.62 -13.03
CA PRO A 112 4.88 17.32 -12.41
C PRO A 112 5.33 18.59 -11.67
N GLY A 113 6.38 18.49 -10.86
CA GLY A 113 6.94 19.66 -10.16
C GLY A 113 7.55 20.70 -11.09
N LEU A 114 8.17 20.28 -12.19
CA LEU A 114 8.66 21.19 -13.24
C LEU A 114 7.49 21.98 -13.85
N TYR A 115 6.35 21.33 -14.11
CA TYR A 115 5.16 21.99 -14.62
C TYR A 115 4.58 22.97 -13.60
N GLY A 116 4.52 22.56 -12.32
CA GLY A 116 4.17 23.45 -11.21
C GLY A 116 5.02 24.73 -11.23
N LYS A 117 6.35 24.59 -11.30
CA LYS A 117 7.29 25.70 -11.38
C LYS A 117 7.11 26.56 -12.64
N THR A 118 7.05 25.95 -13.82
CA THR A 118 6.99 26.66 -15.11
C THR A 118 5.70 27.47 -15.26
N PHE A 119 4.57 26.90 -14.87
CA PHE A 119 3.26 27.55 -15.04
C PHE A 119 2.76 28.28 -13.79
N GLY A 120 3.51 28.23 -12.68
CA GLY A 120 3.08 28.76 -11.40
C GLY A 120 1.87 28.01 -10.81
N GLY A 121 1.80 26.70 -11.08
CA GLY A 121 0.68 25.83 -10.73
C GLY A 121 0.88 25.06 -9.43
N LEU A 122 -0.22 24.51 -8.93
CA LEU A 122 -0.24 23.58 -7.80
C LEU A 122 -0.05 22.16 -8.31
N VAL A 123 0.84 21.37 -7.69
CA VAL A 123 0.94 19.93 -7.96
C VAL A 123 0.28 19.18 -6.81
N ILE A 124 -0.65 18.29 -7.14
CA ILE A 124 -1.31 17.41 -6.18
C ILE A 124 -0.90 15.99 -6.48
N LEU A 125 -0.36 15.32 -5.47
CA LEU A 125 -0.07 13.90 -5.46
C LEU A 125 -1.19 13.18 -4.72
N ILE A 126 -1.96 12.35 -5.43
CA ILE A 126 -3.10 11.63 -4.84
C ILE A 126 -2.81 10.13 -4.77
N GLU A 127 -3.09 9.52 -3.61
CA GLU A 127 -2.92 8.08 -3.47
C GLU A 127 -4.01 7.32 -4.24
N ARG A 128 -3.59 6.30 -4.99
CA ARG A 128 -4.52 5.41 -5.68
C ARG A 128 -5.27 4.53 -4.68
N ARG A 129 -6.58 4.34 -4.88
CA ARG A 129 -7.41 3.40 -4.10
C ARG A 129 -6.76 2.01 -4.00
N PHE A 130 -6.90 1.36 -2.84
CA PHE A 130 -6.32 0.04 -2.52
C PHE A 130 -4.78 0.02 -2.46
N SER A 131 -4.12 1.16 -2.24
CA SER A 131 -2.67 1.23 -2.02
C SER A 131 -2.38 1.58 -0.56
N ALA A 132 -1.43 0.87 0.05
CA ALA A 132 -0.95 1.05 1.43
C ALA A 132 -2.04 1.38 2.47
N GLN A 133 -2.31 2.66 2.72
CA GLN A 133 -3.24 3.15 3.74
C GLN A 133 -4.56 3.71 3.17
N SER A 134 -4.64 4.00 1.86
CA SER A 134 -5.92 4.24 1.16
C SER A 134 -6.58 2.90 0.80
N ALA A 135 -6.56 1.96 1.74
CA ALA A 135 -7.26 0.70 1.62
C ALA A 135 -8.74 0.96 1.89
N CYS A 136 -9.55 0.88 0.84
CA CYS A 136 -11.00 0.71 0.96
C CYS A 136 -11.21 -0.65 1.64
N LEU A 137 -11.19 -0.67 2.97
CA LEU A 137 -11.45 -1.85 3.78
C LEU A 137 -12.68 -1.59 4.65
N VAL A 138 -13.85 -1.69 4.02
CA VAL A 138 -15.06 -2.18 4.70
C VAL A 138 -15.17 -3.64 4.30
N LEU A 139 -14.39 -4.51 4.92
CA LEU A 139 -14.64 -5.94 4.92
C LEU A 139 -14.57 -6.44 6.37
N PRO A 140 -15.56 -7.19 6.88
CA PRO A 140 -15.31 -8.06 8.02
C PRO A 140 -14.11 -8.94 7.66
N SER A 141 -13.22 -9.15 8.63
CA SER A 141 -11.84 -9.63 8.50
C SER A 141 -11.64 -11.06 7.92
N THR A 142 -12.63 -11.64 7.24
CA THR A 142 -12.64 -13.06 6.83
C THR A 142 -12.46 -13.33 5.33
N GLU A 143 -12.45 -12.34 4.43
CA GLU A 143 -12.47 -12.58 2.96
C GLU A 143 -11.25 -12.02 2.19
N LEU A 144 -10.08 -11.91 2.84
CA LEU A 144 -8.85 -11.42 2.18
C LEU A 144 -8.12 -12.47 1.32
N THR A 145 -8.69 -13.66 1.09
CA THR A 145 -8.04 -14.72 0.28
C THR A 145 -8.56 -14.81 -1.15
N PHE A 146 -9.73 -14.26 -1.47
CA PHE A 146 -10.31 -14.41 -2.80
C PHE A 146 -10.08 -13.14 -3.63
N ARG A 147 -9.08 -13.17 -4.54
CA ARG A 147 -8.85 -12.27 -5.71
C ARG A 147 -7.43 -11.71 -5.86
N GLN A 148 -6.39 -12.41 -5.38
CA GLN A 148 -5.04 -12.23 -5.94
C GLN A 148 -4.57 -13.42 -6.82
N THR A 149 -5.37 -14.48 -6.92
CA THR A 149 -5.17 -15.60 -7.85
C THR A 149 -6.24 -15.61 -8.93
N ALA A 150 -6.12 -14.72 -9.90
CA ALA A 150 -6.72 -14.91 -11.22
C ALA A 150 -5.64 -14.71 -12.29
N THR A 151 -4.55 -15.47 -12.14
CA THR A 151 -3.70 -15.84 -13.28
C THR A 151 -4.43 -16.95 -14.02
N GLY A 152 -5.21 -16.58 -15.03
CA GLY A 152 -6.00 -17.53 -15.83
C GLY A 152 -6.19 -16.98 -17.24
N ALA A 153 -5.41 -17.54 -18.17
CA ALA A 153 -5.45 -17.44 -19.63
C ALA A 153 -6.54 -16.56 -20.29
N SER A 154 -6.10 -15.60 -21.09
CA SER A 154 -6.93 -14.89 -22.09
C SER A 154 -7.29 -15.83 -23.25
N PRO A 155 -8.57 -15.99 -23.63
CA PRO A 155 -8.92 -16.66 -24.87
C PRO A 155 -8.68 -15.72 -26.05
N ARG A 156 -7.83 -16.17 -26.97
CA ARG A 156 -7.48 -15.51 -28.22
C ARG A 156 -8.75 -15.34 -29.06
N ARG A 157 -9.15 -14.08 -29.33
CA ARG A 157 -10.27 -13.72 -30.20
C ARG A 157 -9.90 -14.07 -31.64
N THR A 158 -10.48 -15.12 -32.20
CA THR A 158 -10.52 -15.35 -33.65
C THR A 158 -11.69 -14.55 -34.21
N THR A 159 -11.40 -13.57 -35.06
CA THR A 159 -12.40 -12.88 -35.88
C THR A 159 -12.72 -13.73 -37.13
N PRO A 160 -13.98 -13.77 -37.60
CA PRO A 160 -14.28 -14.16 -38.97
C PRO A 160 -13.83 -13.08 -39.97
#